data_AF-A0A1L9WMR3-F1
#
_entry.id   AF-A0A1L9WMR3-F1
#
_cell.length_a   1.000
_cell.length_b   1.000
_cell.length_c   1.000
_cell.angle_alpha   90.00
_cell.angle_beta   90.00
_cell.angle_gamma   90.00
#
_symmetry.space_group_name_H-M   'P 1'
#
loop_
_entity.id
_entity.type
_entity.pdbx_description
1 polymer ?
#
loop_
_entity_poly.entity_id
_entity_poly.type
_entity_poly.pdbx_seq_one_letter_code
_entity_poly.pdbx_strand_id
1 'polypeptide(L)'
;MTQNCPASHLCFLDKYLQGAPYLLPNEPAILAPYICHSDLDLANIFVNNGETTRMIDWQGIWGTPLMLSGRQPSFIRFGGEPILTLAQDFAELGSKEQSAIEAQMKQTIICNLYQTRVAEEDPLLNRVFYQEFGMLRYWPIQFVGDTWAGDIIFLRDSLIQIEKHWEKMGFEFSSPLHFAKDDLRVYDEEIIGWNDIQVFWDAISHFVAEDGFVLSDMYEESVHIFKYMRNRALERVTRKVREV
;
A
#
# COMPACT_ATOMS: atom_id res chain seq x y z
N MET A 1 20.46 -5.42 12.30
CA MET A 1 20.52 -4.79 10.97
C MET A 1 19.62 -3.58 11.02
N THR A 2 20.02 -2.43 10.47
CA THR A 2 19.32 -1.14 10.63
C THR A 2 19.31 -0.34 9.32
N GLN A 3 18.34 0.57 9.16
CA GLN A 3 18.15 1.42 7.97
C GLN A 3 19.38 2.23 7.55
N ASN A 4 20.22 2.67 8.48
CA ASN A 4 21.36 3.55 8.16
C ASN A 4 22.67 2.78 7.92
N CYS A 5 22.62 1.46 7.74
CA CYS A 5 23.79 0.60 7.61
C CYS A 5 23.84 -0.03 6.21
N PRO A 6 24.77 0.39 5.31
CA PRO A 6 24.87 -0.15 3.95
C PRO A 6 24.95 -1.67 3.87
N ALA A 7 25.65 -2.31 4.81
CA ALA A 7 25.75 -3.77 4.87
C ALA A 7 24.38 -4.45 5.11
N SER A 8 23.44 -3.77 5.77
CA SER A 8 22.07 -4.27 5.93
C SER A 8 21.32 -4.29 4.60
N HIS A 9 21.47 -3.26 3.76
CA HIS A 9 20.87 -3.22 2.42
C HIS A 9 21.41 -4.34 1.55
N LEU A 10 22.74 -4.49 1.50
CA LEU A 10 23.37 -5.57 0.74
C LEU A 10 22.87 -6.95 1.19
N CYS A 11 22.76 -7.18 2.51
CA CYS A 11 22.23 -8.43 3.06
C CYS A 11 20.80 -8.74 2.56
N PHE A 12 19.87 -7.77 2.58
CA PHE A 12 18.51 -8.02 2.09
C PHE A 12 18.41 -8.09 0.58
N LEU A 13 19.26 -7.37 -0.16
CA LEU A 13 19.37 -7.54 -1.61
C LEU A 13 19.87 -8.94 -1.97
N ASP A 14 20.88 -9.46 -1.26
CA ASP A 14 21.36 -10.84 -1.46
C ASP A 14 20.28 -11.89 -1.10
N LYS A 15 19.49 -11.64 -0.05
CA LYS A 15 18.32 -12.48 0.26
C LYS A 15 17.26 -12.39 -0.83
N TYR A 16 16.95 -11.20 -1.33
CA TYR A 16 16.03 -11.02 -2.44
C TYR A 16 16.48 -11.82 -3.67
N LEU A 17 17.77 -11.78 -4.04
CA LEU A 17 18.28 -12.55 -5.17
C LEU A 17 18.09 -14.07 -5.01
N GLN A 18 18.15 -14.58 -3.78
CA GLN A 18 17.86 -15.98 -3.48
C GLN A 18 16.37 -16.33 -3.63
N GLY A 19 15.47 -15.41 -3.24
CA GLY A 19 14.02 -15.61 -3.35
C GLY A 19 13.44 -15.30 -4.73
N ALA A 20 14.08 -14.41 -5.50
CA ALA A 20 13.57 -13.86 -6.76
C ALA A 20 13.12 -14.91 -7.80
N PRO A 21 13.83 -16.05 -8.01
CA PRO A 21 13.41 -17.08 -8.95
C PRO A 21 12.04 -17.70 -8.65
N TYR A 22 11.51 -17.52 -7.45
CA TYR A 22 10.30 -18.18 -6.95
C TYR A 22 9.12 -17.22 -6.76
N LEU A 23 9.32 -15.91 -6.95
CA LEU A 23 8.28 -14.91 -6.72
C LEU A 23 7.17 -14.99 -7.78
N LEU A 24 7.53 -15.18 -9.05
CA LEU A 24 6.55 -15.18 -10.13
C LEU A 24 5.82 -16.54 -10.23
N PRO A 25 4.49 -16.55 -10.44
CA PRO A 25 3.73 -17.77 -10.68
C PRO A 25 4.03 -18.33 -12.08
N ASN A 26 3.73 -19.61 -12.30
CA ASN A 26 3.84 -20.22 -13.62
C ASN A 26 2.61 -19.93 -14.49
N GLU A 27 2.36 -18.64 -14.79
CA GLU A 27 1.18 -18.19 -15.52
C GLU A 27 1.54 -17.19 -16.64
N PRO A 28 1.84 -17.66 -17.87
CA PRO A 28 2.32 -16.81 -18.95
C PRO A 28 1.39 -15.65 -19.32
N ALA A 29 0.07 -15.82 -19.17
CA ALA A 29 -0.91 -14.80 -19.56
C ALA A 29 -0.83 -13.53 -18.71
N ILE A 30 -0.64 -13.68 -17.39
CA ILE A 30 -0.50 -12.54 -16.45
C ILE A 30 0.95 -12.05 -16.36
N LEU A 31 1.91 -12.83 -16.87
CA LEU A 31 3.33 -12.45 -16.94
C LEU A 31 3.71 -11.76 -18.27
N ALA A 32 2.83 -11.78 -19.27
CA ALA A 32 3.05 -11.06 -20.51
C ALA A 32 3.15 -9.53 -20.24
N PRO A 33 3.90 -8.78 -21.05
CA PRO A 33 4.05 -7.35 -20.87
C PRO A 33 2.78 -6.60 -21.30
N TYR A 34 2.23 -5.80 -20.40
CA TYR A 34 1.11 -4.88 -20.65
C TYR A 34 1.52 -3.44 -20.34
N ILE A 35 0.83 -2.51 -21.00
CA ILE A 35 0.90 -1.08 -20.67
C ILE A 35 -0.30 -0.79 -19.78
N CYS A 36 -0.03 -0.47 -18.52
CA CYS A 36 -1.04 -0.04 -17.55
C CYS A 36 -0.66 1.33 -17.01
N HIS A 37 -1.67 2.15 -16.69
CA HIS A 37 -1.43 3.42 -16.03
C HIS A 37 -0.91 3.16 -14.60
N SER A 38 0.31 3.61 -14.30
CA SER A 38 0.96 3.36 -13.01
C SER A 38 0.40 4.21 -11.87
N ASP A 39 -0.16 5.38 -12.18
CA ASP A 39 -0.70 6.32 -11.19
C ASP A 39 -2.15 6.72 -11.51
N LEU A 40 -3.05 5.73 -11.53
CA LEU A 40 -4.45 5.99 -11.86
C LEU A 40 -5.19 6.58 -10.64
N ASP A 41 -4.99 7.87 -10.42
CA ASP A 41 -5.70 8.69 -9.44
C ASP A 41 -6.81 9.54 -10.11
N LEU A 42 -7.78 10.03 -9.33
CA LEU A 42 -8.82 10.94 -9.79
C LEU A 42 -8.24 12.25 -10.36
N ALA A 43 -7.11 12.73 -9.83
CA ALA A 43 -6.43 13.92 -10.35
C ALA A 43 -5.96 13.75 -11.81
N ASN A 44 -5.76 12.51 -12.25
CA ASN A 44 -5.25 12.17 -13.57
C ASN A 44 -6.36 11.86 -14.60
N ILE A 45 -7.64 11.95 -14.20
CA ILE A 45 -8.80 11.60 -15.04
C ILE A 45 -9.70 12.82 -15.24
N PHE A 46 -9.90 13.23 -16.50
CA PHE A 46 -10.80 14.32 -16.85
C PHE A 46 -12.15 13.79 -17.33
N VAL A 47 -13.22 14.22 -16.67
CA VAL A 47 -14.60 13.79 -16.98
C VAL A 47 -15.41 14.97 -17.51
N ASN A 48 -16.19 14.74 -18.57
CA ASN A 48 -17.19 15.68 -19.07
C ASN A 48 -18.50 14.93 -19.32
N ASN A 49 -19.62 15.44 -18.80
CA ASN A 49 -20.94 14.81 -18.91
C ASN A 49 -20.98 13.32 -18.51
N GLY A 50 -20.16 12.92 -17.53
CA GLY A 50 -20.09 11.53 -17.05
C GLY A 50 -19.19 10.61 -17.87
N GLU A 51 -18.55 11.10 -18.93
CA GLU A 51 -17.61 10.34 -19.75
C GLU A 51 -16.17 10.77 -19.51
N THR A 52 -15.25 9.80 -19.46
CA THR A 52 -13.81 10.07 -19.42
C THR A 52 -13.37 10.65 -20.77
N THR A 53 -12.88 11.89 -20.75
CA THR A 53 -12.43 12.61 -21.95
C THR A 53 -10.93 12.59 -22.14
N ARG A 54 -10.16 12.59 -21.05
CA ARG A 54 -8.69 12.61 -21.08
C ARG A 54 -8.13 11.88 -19.86
N MET A 55 -6.94 11.33 -20.05
CA MET A 55 -6.11 10.76 -19.00
C MET A 55 -4.70 11.30 -19.18
N ILE A 56 -4.10 11.80 -18.12
CA ILE A 56 -2.76 12.41 -18.13
C ILE A 56 -1.79 11.59 -17.28
N ASP A 57 -0.56 12.07 -17.14
CA ASP A 57 0.46 11.48 -16.29
C ASP A 57 0.95 10.07 -16.72
N TRP A 58 1.07 9.89 -18.03
CA TRP A 58 1.63 8.67 -18.63
C TRP A 58 3.17 8.59 -18.56
N GLN A 59 3.83 9.50 -17.85
CA GLN A 59 5.29 9.53 -17.79
C GLN A 59 5.84 8.36 -16.98
N GLY A 60 6.99 7.83 -17.39
CA GLY A 60 7.61 6.69 -16.70
C GLY A 60 6.93 5.33 -16.94
N ILE A 61 5.95 5.25 -17.84
CA ILE A 61 5.28 3.99 -18.18
C ILE A 61 6.17 3.11 -19.06
N TRP A 62 6.17 1.81 -18.78
CA TRP A 62 6.89 0.79 -19.51
C TRP A 62 6.08 -0.51 -19.53
N GLY A 63 6.39 -1.39 -20.48
CA GLY A 63 5.75 -2.70 -20.58
C GLY A 63 6.19 -3.59 -19.43
N THR A 64 5.28 -3.94 -18.53
CA THR A 64 5.55 -4.74 -17.33
C THR A 64 4.55 -5.90 -17.25
N PRO A 65 4.91 -7.05 -16.65
CA PRO A 65 3.96 -8.11 -16.36
C PRO A 65 2.65 -7.58 -15.78
N LEU A 66 1.50 -8.00 -16.31
CA LEU A 66 0.18 -7.58 -15.80
C LEU A 66 0.03 -7.87 -14.30
N MET A 67 0.63 -8.95 -13.82
CA MET A 67 0.65 -9.27 -12.40
C MET A 67 1.26 -8.15 -11.54
N LEU A 68 2.19 -7.36 -12.06
CA LEU A 68 2.85 -6.29 -11.32
C LEU A 68 2.07 -4.97 -11.41
N SER A 69 1.46 -4.67 -12.55
CA SER A 69 0.78 -3.39 -12.80
C SER A 69 -0.74 -3.42 -12.71
N GLY A 70 -1.36 -4.58 -12.87
CA GLY A 70 -2.81 -4.79 -12.82
C GLY A 70 -3.32 -4.62 -11.39
N ARG A 71 -3.69 -3.40 -11.03
CA ARG A 71 -4.16 -3.04 -9.69
C ARG A 71 -5.50 -2.33 -9.77
N GLN A 72 -6.31 -2.52 -8.74
CA GLN A 72 -7.50 -1.71 -8.53
C GLN A 72 -7.07 -0.27 -8.22
N PRO A 73 -7.61 0.73 -8.94
CA PRO A 73 -7.31 2.14 -8.70
C PRO A 73 -7.58 2.52 -7.25
N SER A 74 -6.76 3.42 -6.69
CA SER A 74 -6.83 3.82 -5.28
C SER A 74 -8.22 4.28 -4.86
N PHE A 75 -8.84 5.13 -5.68
CA PHE A 75 -10.18 5.68 -5.46
C PHE A 75 -11.32 4.65 -5.58
N ILE A 76 -11.04 3.46 -6.10
CA ILE A 76 -11.98 2.33 -6.13
C ILE A 76 -11.69 1.35 -4.99
N ARG A 77 -10.62 1.49 -4.21
CA ARG A 77 -10.37 0.58 -3.08
C ARG A 77 -11.31 0.93 -1.91
N PHE A 78 -11.69 -0.09 -1.16
CA PHE A 78 -12.51 0.04 0.05
C PHE A 78 -11.93 -0.85 1.14
N GLY A 79 -11.60 -0.23 2.27
CA GLY A 79 -11.22 -0.92 3.50
C GLY A 79 -12.35 -0.80 4.51
N GLY A 80 -12.90 -1.95 4.94
CA GLY A 80 -13.96 -2.00 5.93
C GLY A 80 -15.01 -3.06 5.61
N GLU A 81 -16.00 -3.17 6.49
CA GLU A 81 -17.15 -4.05 6.27
C GLU A 81 -18.06 -3.48 5.18
N PRO A 82 -18.38 -4.25 4.12
CA PRO A 82 -19.22 -3.76 3.05
C PRO A 82 -20.64 -3.50 3.54
N ILE A 83 -21.16 -2.30 3.26
CA ILE A 83 -22.56 -1.94 3.55
C ILE A 83 -23.32 -1.92 2.22
N LEU A 84 -24.25 -2.86 2.05
CA LEU A 84 -25.12 -2.94 0.87
C LEU A 84 -26.58 -2.57 1.17
N THR A 85 -26.94 -2.51 2.44
CA THR A 85 -28.29 -2.19 2.91
C THR A 85 -28.19 -1.37 4.18
N LEU A 86 -29.03 -0.33 4.29
CA LEU A 86 -29.13 0.46 5.51
C LEU A 86 -29.85 -0.35 6.61
N ALA A 87 -29.35 -0.23 7.84
CA ALA A 87 -29.98 -0.85 9.01
C ALA A 87 -31.32 -0.16 9.34
N GLN A 88 -32.19 -0.86 10.04
CA GLN A 88 -33.55 -0.40 10.31
C GLN A 88 -33.58 0.84 11.24
N ASP A 89 -32.58 0.97 12.09
CA ASP A 89 -32.31 2.07 13.01
C ASP A 89 -31.51 3.22 12.37
N PHE A 90 -31.15 3.15 11.09
CA PHE A 90 -30.37 4.18 10.40
C PHE A 90 -30.99 5.59 10.54
N ALA A 91 -32.33 5.68 10.44
CA ALA A 91 -33.06 6.94 10.56
C ALA A 91 -32.98 7.55 11.98
N GLU A 92 -32.63 6.75 12.99
CA GLU A 92 -32.50 7.17 14.39
C GLU A 92 -31.08 7.69 14.72
N LEU A 93 -30.12 7.49 13.81
CA LEU A 93 -28.74 7.95 13.97
C LEU A 93 -28.58 9.47 13.82
N GLY A 94 -27.46 10.00 14.32
CA GLY A 94 -27.10 11.40 14.11
C GLY A 94 -26.73 11.70 12.65
N SER A 95 -26.96 12.93 12.18
CA SER A 95 -26.66 13.35 10.79
C SER A 95 -25.23 13.03 10.33
N LYS A 96 -24.24 13.14 11.23
CA LYS A 96 -22.84 12.80 10.93
C LYS A 96 -22.64 11.30 10.70
N GLU A 97 -23.28 10.46 11.51
CA GLU A 97 -23.19 8.99 11.40
C GLU A 97 -23.93 8.51 10.16
N GLN A 98 -25.10 9.08 9.88
CA GLN A 98 -25.85 8.80 8.66
C GLN A 98 -25.01 9.10 7.41
N SER A 99 -24.40 10.30 7.37
CA SER A 99 -23.54 10.71 6.24
C SER A 99 -22.34 9.77 6.05
N ALA A 100 -21.74 9.30 7.15
CA ALA A 100 -20.61 8.37 7.10
C ALA A 100 -21.02 7.00 6.54
N ILE A 101 -22.16 6.46 6.99
CA ILE A 101 -22.70 5.19 6.51
C ILE A 101 -23.11 5.30 5.03
N GLU A 102 -23.74 6.41 4.61
CA GLU A 102 -24.08 6.65 3.20
C GLU A 102 -22.83 6.71 2.32
N ALA A 103 -21.77 7.40 2.77
CA ALA A 103 -20.50 7.45 2.06
C ALA A 103 -19.86 6.05 1.93
N GLN A 104 -19.88 5.27 3.02
CA GLN A 104 -19.38 3.89 3.03
C GLN A 104 -20.20 2.97 2.11
N MET A 105 -21.53 3.08 2.13
CA MET A 105 -22.42 2.34 1.25
C MET A 105 -22.16 2.68 -0.22
N LYS A 106 -22.02 3.98 -0.54
CA LYS A 106 -21.69 4.45 -1.89
C LYS A 106 -20.35 3.87 -2.36
N GLN A 107 -19.32 3.91 -1.52
CA GLN A 107 -18.01 3.34 -1.85
C GLN A 107 -18.10 1.82 -2.07
N THR A 108 -18.84 1.10 -1.22
CA THR A 108 -19.09 -0.34 -1.36
C THR A 108 -19.75 -0.67 -2.71
N ILE A 109 -20.76 0.10 -3.11
CA ILE A 109 -21.46 -0.09 -4.39
C ILE A 109 -20.50 0.15 -5.56
N ILE A 110 -19.71 1.22 -5.54
CA ILE A 110 -18.73 1.54 -6.59
C ILE A 110 -17.69 0.42 -6.72
N CYS A 111 -17.15 -0.07 -5.60
CA CYS A 111 -16.19 -1.17 -5.58
C CYS A 111 -16.76 -2.44 -6.21
N ASN A 112 -17.96 -2.84 -5.80
CA ASN A 112 -18.63 -4.03 -6.32
C ASN A 112 -18.95 -3.89 -7.81
N LEU A 113 -19.43 -2.72 -8.25
CA LEU A 113 -19.70 -2.46 -9.66
C LEU A 113 -18.43 -2.55 -10.50
N TYR A 114 -17.33 -1.95 -10.03
CA TYR A 114 -16.05 -2.03 -10.72
C TYR A 114 -15.55 -3.48 -10.83
N GLN A 115 -15.55 -4.23 -9.73
CA GLN A 115 -15.13 -5.63 -9.73
C GLN A 115 -15.99 -6.49 -10.65
N THR A 116 -17.31 -6.30 -10.63
CA THR A 116 -18.25 -7.00 -11.53
C THR A 116 -17.93 -6.68 -12.99
N ARG A 117 -17.73 -5.40 -13.32
CA ARG A 117 -17.40 -4.97 -14.68
C ARG A 117 -16.05 -5.50 -15.15
N VAL A 118 -15.03 -5.48 -14.30
CA VAL A 118 -13.72 -6.07 -14.63
C VAL A 118 -13.85 -7.57 -14.87
N ALA A 119 -14.63 -8.30 -14.05
CA ALA A 119 -14.85 -9.73 -14.25
C ALA A 119 -15.55 -10.04 -15.59
N GLU A 120 -16.48 -9.19 -16.03
CA GLU A 120 -17.22 -9.33 -17.29
C GLU A 120 -16.41 -8.92 -18.52
N GLU A 121 -15.70 -7.79 -18.44
CA GLU A 121 -15.07 -7.12 -19.58
C GLU A 121 -13.57 -7.45 -19.71
N ASP A 122 -12.87 -7.71 -18.61
CA ASP A 122 -11.45 -8.10 -18.58
C ASP A 122 -11.18 -9.26 -17.61
N PRO A 123 -11.52 -10.51 -18.01
CA PRO A 123 -11.29 -11.69 -17.18
C PRO A 123 -9.82 -11.96 -16.86
N LEU A 124 -8.87 -11.40 -17.63
CA LEU A 124 -7.45 -11.52 -17.36
C LEU A 124 -7.03 -10.60 -16.20
N LEU A 125 -7.45 -9.34 -16.21
CA LEU A 125 -7.23 -8.42 -15.08
C LEU A 125 -7.93 -8.93 -13.81
N ASN A 126 -9.14 -9.47 -13.94
CA ASN A 126 -9.85 -10.08 -12.82
C ASN A 126 -9.03 -11.20 -12.17
N ARG A 127 -8.38 -12.06 -12.97
CA ARG A 127 -7.50 -13.11 -12.43
C ARG A 127 -6.32 -12.53 -11.64
N VAL A 128 -5.75 -11.41 -12.08
CA VAL A 128 -4.66 -10.74 -11.35
C VAL A 128 -5.12 -10.26 -9.97
N PHE A 129 -6.35 -9.72 -9.85
CA PHE A 129 -6.90 -9.27 -8.56
C PHE A 129 -7.03 -10.41 -7.55
N TYR A 130 -7.34 -11.63 -8.03
CA TYR A 130 -7.53 -12.81 -7.20
C TYR A 130 -6.36 -13.80 -7.27
N GLN A 131 -5.20 -13.37 -7.78
CA GLN A 131 -4.02 -14.22 -7.89
C GLN A 131 -3.61 -14.69 -6.48
N GLU A 132 -3.42 -16.00 -6.33
CA GLU A 132 -2.99 -16.57 -5.08
C GLU A 132 -1.61 -16.03 -4.67
N PHE A 133 -1.54 -15.49 -3.45
CA PHE A 133 -0.36 -14.80 -2.94
C PHE A 133 0.10 -13.62 -3.82
N GLY A 134 -0.78 -13.02 -4.63
CA GLY A 134 -0.42 -12.00 -5.62
C GLY A 134 0.35 -10.82 -5.03
N MET A 135 -0.18 -10.22 -3.95
CA MET A 135 0.50 -9.13 -3.25
C MET A 135 1.77 -9.58 -2.53
N LEU A 136 1.75 -10.76 -1.92
CA LEU A 136 2.92 -11.34 -1.26
C LEU A 136 4.09 -11.53 -2.23
N ARG A 137 3.80 -11.99 -3.45
CA ARG A 137 4.78 -12.15 -4.55
C ARG A 137 5.24 -10.82 -5.14
N TYR A 138 4.35 -9.84 -5.19
CA TYR A 138 4.60 -8.50 -5.72
C TYR A 138 5.50 -7.65 -4.83
N TRP A 139 5.28 -7.65 -3.51
CA TRP A 139 5.94 -6.72 -2.60
C TRP A 139 7.47 -6.75 -2.64
N PRO A 140 8.15 -7.91 -2.63
CA PRO A 140 9.60 -7.92 -2.74
C PRO A 140 10.10 -7.28 -4.05
N ILE A 141 9.36 -7.45 -5.15
CA ILE A 141 9.70 -6.86 -6.46
C ILE A 141 9.52 -5.34 -6.41
N GLN A 142 8.47 -4.86 -5.75
CA GLN A 142 8.22 -3.43 -5.60
C GLN A 142 9.28 -2.73 -4.74
N PHE A 143 9.70 -3.35 -3.64
CA PHE A 143 10.54 -2.71 -2.63
C PHE A 143 12.06 -2.86 -2.87
N VAL A 144 12.49 -3.81 -3.71
CA VAL A 144 13.93 -4.03 -3.95
C VAL A 144 14.62 -2.82 -4.60
N GLY A 145 13.90 -2.04 -5.39
CA GLY A 145 14.45 -0.94 -6.17
C GLY A 145 14.82 0.30 -5.37
N ASP A 146 14.25 0.47 -4.16
CA ASP A 146 14.39 1.71 -3.38
C ASP A 146 14.63 1.47 -1.89
N THR A 147 15.49 0.52 -1.56
CA THR A 147 15.74 0.17 -0.15
C THR A 147 16.38 1.30 0.67
N TRP A 148 17.06 2.26 0.03
CA TRP A 148 17.78 3.33 0.71
C TRP A 148 16.90 4.55 1.01
N ALA A 149 16.13 5.05 0.03
CA ALA A 149 15.25 6.20 0.26
C ALA A 149 13.85 5.77 0.70
N GLY A 150 13.36 4.64 0.18
CA GLY A 150 12.05 4.07 0.49
C GLY A 150 12.01 3.12 1.68
N ASP A 151 12.99 3.16 2.59
CA ASP A 151 13.14 2.29 3.76
C ASP A 151 13.28 0.78 3.51
N ILE A 152 14.34 0.20 4.08
CA ILE A 152 14.70 -1.22 4.01
C ILE A 152 13.65 -2.13 4.65
N ILE A 153 12.82 -1.58 5.53
CA ILE A 153 11.85 -2.33 6.33
C ILE A 153 10.81 -3.02 5.46
N PHE A 154 10.39 -2.42 4.33
CA PHE A 154 9.41 -3.04 3.45
C PHE A 154 9.97 -4.23 2.69
N LEU A 155 11.20 -4.11 2.18
CA LEU A 155 11.87 -5.25 1.56
C LEU A 155 12.06 -6.36 2.60
N ARG A 156 12.50 -6.02 3.81
CA ARG A 156 12.67 -6.97 4.90
C ARG A 156 11.35 -7.67 5.26
N ASP A 157 10.28 -6.92 5.49
CA ASP A 157 8.94 -7.44 5.79
C ASP A 157 8.50 -8.42 4.71
N SER A 158 8.50 -7.96 3.45
CA SER A 158 8.01 -8.77 2.33
C SER A 158 8.78 -10.09 2.18
N LEU A 159 10.10 -10.11 2.38
CA LEU A 159 10.90 -11.33 2.36
C LEU A 159 10.63 -12.25 3.56
N ILE A 160 10.40 -11.70 4.76
CA ILE A 160 9.97 -12.47 5.93
C ILE A 160 8.59 -13.10 5.68
N GLN A 161 7.66 -12.35 5.08
CA GLN A 161 6.34 -12.89 4.75
C GLN A 161 6.43 -14.02 3.73
N ILE A 162 7.35 -13.94 2.75
CA ILE A 162 7.62 -15.03 1.80
C ILE A 162 8.10 -16.27 2.53
N GLU A 163 9.10 -16.15 3.43
CA GLU A 163 9.57 -17.29 4.23
C GLU A 163 8.42 -17.91 5.05
N LYS A 164 7.63 -17.09 5.74
CA LYS A 164 6.51 -17.53 6.60
C LYS A 164 5.42 -18.28 5.82
N HIS A 165 5.17 -17.91 4.57
CA HIS A 165 4.13 -18.50 3.74
C HIS A 165 4.66 -19.51 2.73
N TRP A 166 5.96 -19.80 2.75
CA TRP A 166 6.64 -20.63 1.76
C TRP A 166 5.96 -21.98 1.51
N GLU A 167 5.64 -22.72 2.57
CA GLU A 167 4.95 -24.01 2.46
C GLU A 167 3.54 -23.87 1.88
N LYS A 168 2.82 -22.79 2.24
CA LYS A 168 1.47 -22.51 1.73
C LYS A 168 1.49 -22.10 0.25
N MET A 169 2.59 -21.53 -0.22
CA MET A 169 2.80 -21.21 -1.64
C MET A 169 3.02 -22.46 -2.51
N GLY A 170 3.09 -23.66 -1.91
CA GLY A 170 3.11 -24.94 -2.64
C GLY A 170 4.49 -25.40 -3.10
N PHE A 171 5.58 -24.86 -2.52
CA PHE A 171 6.93 -25.29 -2.86
C PHE A 171 7.29 -26.62 -2.19
N GLU A 172 7.86 -27.55 -2.97
CA GLU A 172 8.22 -28.90 -2.50
C GLU A 172 9.57 -28.98 -1.74
N PHE A 173 10.26 -27.84 -1.58
CA PHE A 173 11.58 -27.75 -0.96
C PHE A 173 11.62 -26.61 0.06
N SER A 174 12.63 -26.64 0.94
CA SER A 174 12.81 -25.63 1.98
C SER A 174 13.04 -24.23 1.40
N SER A 175 12.49 -23.22 2.08
CA SER A 175 12.70 -21.82 1.70
C SER A 175 14.19 -21.49 1.57
N PRO A 176 14.63 -20.84 0.48
CA PRO A 176 16.00 -20.32 0.37
C PRO A 176 16.19 -19.09 1.29
N LEU A 177 15.09 -18.49 1.75
CA LEU A 177 15.10 -17.39 2.71
C LEU A 177 15.10 -17.97 4.12
N HIS A 178 16.06 -17.52 4.92
CA HIS A 178 16.15 -17.84 6.34
C HIS A 178 16.39 -16.58 7.16
N PHE A 179 15.57 -16.38 8.20
CA PHE A 179 15.72 -15.28 9.15
C PHE A 179 15.93 -15.81 10.56
N ALA A 180 16.99 -15.34 11.23
CA ALA A 180 17.28 -15.76 12.59
C ALA A 180 16.28 -15.12 13.57
N LYS A 181 16.10 -15.74 14.74
CA LYS A 181 15.20 -15.19 15.79
C LYS A 181 15.56 -13.76 16.19
N ASP A 182 16.85 -13.45 16.24
CA ASP A 182 17.32 -12.09 16.55
C ASP A 182 16.95 -11.10 15.44
N ASP A 183 16.97 -11.53 14.17
CA ASP A 183 16.51 -10.70 13.06
C ASP A 183 15.00 -10.45 13.15
N LEU A 184 14.21 -11.45 13.53
CA LEU A 184 12.76 -11.27 13.70
C LEU A 184 12.43 -10.33 14.86
N ARG A 185 13.16 -10.42 15.99
CA ARG A 185 12.96 -9.51 17.13
C ARG A 185 13.23 -8.05 16.78
N VAL A 186 14.35 -7.78 16.09
CA VAL A 186 14.68 -6.41 15.65
C VAL A 186 13.63 -5.89 14.67
N TYR A 187 13.14 -6.76 13.78
CA TYR A 187 12.06 -6.41 12.86
C TYR A 187 10.75 -6.08 13.60
N ASP A 188 10.36 -6.88 14.60
CA ASP A 188 9.13 -6.66 15.36
C ASP A 188 9.15 -5.28 16.06
N GLU A 189 10.30 -4.88 16.61
CA GLU A 189 10.49 -3.55 17.20
C GLU A 189 10.38 -2.42 16.16
N GLU A 190 10.98 -2.60 14.98
CA GLU A 190 10.96 -1.62 13.89
C GLU A 190 9.57 -1.47 13.26
N ILE A 191 8.84 -2.58 13.03
CA ILE A 191 7.52 -2.54 12.39
C ILE A 191 6.44 -1.96 13.28
N ILE A 192 6.54 -2.14 14.61
CA ILE A 192 5.68 -1.45 15.57
C ILE A 192 5.86 0.07 15.42
N GLY A 193 7.12 0.53 15.40
CA GLY A 193 7.43 1.94 15.20
C GLY A 193 6.91 2.48 13.86
N TRP A 194 6.94 1.67 12.81
CA TRP A 194 6.41 2.04 11.50
C TRP A 194 4.87 2.07 11.46
N ASN A 195 4.21 1.09 12.06
CA ASN A 195 2.75 1.08 12.20
C ASN A 195 2.25 2.29 13.00
N ASP A 196 2.98 2.69 14.05
CA ASP A 196 2.67 3.91 14.80
C ASP A 196 2.76 5.18 13.92
N ILE A 197 3.72 5.21 12.98
CA ILE A 197 3.86 6.30 12.00
C ILE A 197 2.69 6.30 11.01
N GLN A 198 2.24 5.13 10.54
CA GLN A 198 1.08 5.04 9.65
C GLN A 198 -0.22 5.44 10.34
N VAL A 199 -0.50 4.93 11.55
CA VAL A 199 -1.66 5.35 12.36
C VAL A 199 -1.65 6.86 12.56
N PHE A 200 -0.47 7.44 12.74
CA PHE A 200 -0.30 8.87 12.82
C PHE A 200 -0.68 9.58 11.49
N TRP A 201 -0.19 9.12 10.34
CA TRP A 201 -0.54 9.68 9.02
C TRP A 201 -2.03 9.56 8.72
N ASP A 202 -2.63 8.40 9.00
CA ASP A 202 -4.08 8.19 8.88
C ASP A 202 -4.87 9.21 9.71
N ALA A 203 -4.42 9.48 10.94
CA ALA A 203 -5.08 10.44 11.82
C ALA A 203 -5.01 11.89 11.31
N ILE A 204 -4.00 12.24 10.50
CA ILE A 204 -3.82 13.59 9.97
C ILE A 204 -4.18 13.75 8.49
N SER A 205 -4.53 12.65 7.81
CA SER A 205 -4.91 12.61 6.39
C SER A 205 -6.02 13.59 5.98
N HIS A 206 -6.88 13.98 6.94
CA HIS A 206 -7.96 14.95 6.73
C HIS A 206 -7.46 16.40 6.67
N PHE A 207 -6.26 16.67 7.19
CA PHE A 207 -5.64 18.00 7.21
C PHE A 207 -4.64 18.13 6.06
N VAL A 208 -3.81 17.11 5.86
CA VAL A 208 -2.72 17.10 4.89
C VAL A 208 -2.70 15.76 4.19
N ALA A 209 -2.76 15.79 2.86
CA ALA A 209 -2.58 14.60 2.04
C ALA A 209 -1.13 14.10 2.14
N GLU A 210 -0.92 12.82 1.85
CA GLU A 210 0.38 12.14 2.01
C GLU A 210 1.49 12.77 1.15
N ASP A 211 1.13 13.40 0.03
CA ASP A 211 2.01 14.15 -0.87
C ASP A 211 2.32 15.59 -0.39
N GLY A 212 1.79 15.97 0.79
CA GLY A 212 1.94 17.30 1.36
C GLY A 212 0.93 18.33 0.83
N PHE A 213 -0.05 17.92 0.02
CA PHE A 213 -1.12 18.81 -0.42
C PHE A 213 -2.05 19.20 0.74
N VAL A 214 -2.41 20.49 0.79
CA VAL A 214 -3.29 21.06 1.81
C VAL A 214 -4.29 21.99 1.13
N LEU A 215 -5.58 21.84 1.45
CA LEU A 215 -6.60 22.77 1.00
C LEU A 215 -6.36 24.17 1.61
N SER A 216 -6.61 25.23 0.83
CA SER A 216 -6.25 26.59 1.23
C SER A 216 -6.92 27.04 2.54
N ASP A 217 -8.09 26.53 2.85
CA ASP A 217 -8.85 26.79 4.09
C ASP A 217 -8.26 26.03 5.29
N MET A 218 -7.59 24.90 5.08
CA MET A 218 -6.95 24.08 6.10
C MET A 218 -5.46 24.43 6.33
N TYR A 219 -4.91 25.40 5.60
CA TYR A 219 -3.48 25.72 5.61
C TYR A 219 -2.96 26.10 6.99
N GLU A 220 -3.60 27.07 7.66
CA GLU A 220 -3.14 27.57 8.96
C GLU A 220 -3.22 26.51 10.06
N GLU A 221 -4.28 25.70 10.05
CA GLU A 221 -4.47 24.59 11.00
C GLU A 221 -3.41 23.52 10.80
N SER A 222 -3.13 23.15 9.54
CA SER A 222 -2.08 22.21 9.17
C SER A 222 -0.70 22.70 9.63
N VAL A 223 -0.36 23.97 9.36
CA VAL A 223 0.90 24.58 9.82
C VAL A 223 1.03 24.55 11.34
N HIS A 224 -0.04 24.83 12.07
CA HIS A 224 -0.04 24.78 13.53
C HIS A 224 0.20 23.36 14.06
N ILE A 225 -0.49 22.37 13.50
CA ILE A 225 -0.36 20.95 13.82
C ILE A 225 1.09 20.47 13.60
N PHE A 226 1.67 20.74 12.42
CA PHE A 226 3.06 20.35 12.12
C PHE A 226 4.10 21.09 12.97
N LYS A 227 3.90 22.38 13.28
CA LYS A 227 4.78 23.12 14.21
C LYS A 227 4.74 22.53 15.62
N TYR A 228 3.55 22.24 16.13
CA TYR A 228 3.38 21.62 17.44
C TYR A 228 4.10 20.27 17.51
N MET A 229 3.91 19.44 16.48
CA MET A 229 4.55 18.13 16.41
C MET A 229 6.07 18.20 16.32
N ARG A 230 6.60 19.06 15.45
CA ARG A 230 8.05 19.30 15.34
C ARG A 230 8.64 19.68 16.70
N ASN A 231 8.00 20.61 17.41
CA ASN A 231 8.49 21.07 18.71
C ASN A 231 8.46 19.95 19.75
N ARG A 232 7.38 19.16 19.81
CA ARG A 232 7.26 18.01 20.71
C ARG A 232 8.28 16.91 20.41
N ALA A 233 8.57 16.66 19.13
CA ALA A 233 9.62 15.73 18.70
C ALA A 233 11.01 16.23 19.10
N LEU A 234 11.31 17.51 18.88
CA LEU A 234 12.56 18.14 19.28
C LEU A 234 12.78 18.08 20.81
N GLU A 235 11.74 18.28 21.61
CA GLU A 235 11.83 18.15 23.08
C GLU A 235 12.19 16.72 23.53
N ARG A 236 11.62 15.69 22.87
CA ARG A 236 11.95 14.28 23.14
C ARG A 236 13.40 13.94 22.78
N VAL A 237 13.88 14.43 21.64
CA VAL A 237 15.28 14.25 21.22
C VAL A 237 16.23 14.97 22.19
N THR A 238 15.89 16.20 22.59
CA THR A 238 16.71 17.00 23.52
C THR A 238 16.77 16.38 24.92
N ARG A 239 15.70 15.71 25.39
CA ARG A 239 15.73 14.93 26.64
C ARG A 239 16.63 13.69 26.54
N LYS A 240 16.51 12.90 25.46
CA LYS A 240 17.37 11.73 25.24
C LYS A 240 18.85 12.07 25.17
N VAL A 241 19.22 13.23 24.62
CA VAL A 241 20.62 13.71 24.55
C VAL A 241 21.16 14.15 25.92
N ARG A 242 20.30 14.54 26.87
CA ARG A 242 20.71 14.95 28.23
C ARG A 242 20.83 13.79 29.22
N GLU A 243 20.31 12.61 28.89
CA GLU A 243 20.34 11.40 29.72
C GLU A 243 21.46 10.43 29.31
N VAL A 244 22.34 10.82 28.38
CA VAL A 244 23.56 10.11 27.95
C VAL A 244 24.81 10.82 28.48
#